data_AF-A0A3C0HDN6-F1
#
_entry.id   AF-A0A3C0HDN6-F1
#
_cell.length_a   1.000
_cell.length_b   1.000
_cell.length_c   1.000
_cell.angle_alpha   90.00
_cell.angle_beta   90.00
_cell.angle_gamma   90.00
#
_symmetry.space_group_name_H-M   'P 1'
#
loop_
_entity.id
_entity.type
_entity.pdbx_description
1 polymer ?
#
loop_
_entity_poly.entity_id
_entity_poly.type
_entity_poly.pdbx_seq_one_letter_code
_entity_poly.pdbx_strand_id
1 'polypeptide(L)'
;MYFRGANNFSLKDPMEVLNIYSLAHLLIWLFVGRLIFKSWRLFFLLSLSWELLELVLPYGFAIESWMNKVSDILVNTLGYYIGLLWKSNKDRSVKY
;
A
#
# COMPACT_ATOMS: atom_id res chain seq x y z
N MET A 1 -28.66 21.71 -22.24
CA MET A 1 -28.79 20.30 -21.81
C MET A 1 -27.60 19.54 -22.37
N TYR A 2 -26.53 19.38 -21.59
CA TYR A 2 -25.35 18.63 -22.03
C TYR A 2 -25.43 17.23 -21.43
N PHE A 3 -25.67 16.24 -22.29
CA PHE A 3 -25.52 14.84 -21.97
C PHE A 3 -24.02 14.51 -21.94
N ARG A 4 -23.44 14.28 -20.76
CA ARG A 4 -22.08 13.76 -20.61
C ARG A 4 -22.15 12.27 -20.31
N GLY A 5 -22.29 11.48 -21.38
CA GLY A 5 -21.97 10.07 -21.39
C GLY A 5 -20.46 9.86 -21.56
N ALA A 6 -20.01 8.67 -21.17
CA ALA A 6 -18.64 8.14 -21.17
C ALA A 6 -17.78 8.50 -19.94
N ASN A 7 -17.64 7.48 -19.11
CA ASN A 7 -16.71 7.33 -18.01
C ASN A 7 -15.30 7.69 -18.46
N ASN A 8 -14.86 8.92 -18.18
CA ASN A 8 -13.46 9.27 -18.29
C ASN A 8 -12.79 8.73 -17.03
N PHE A 9 -12.36 7.46 -17.07
CA PHE A 9 -11.36 6.95 -16.14
C PHE A 9 -10.08 7.75 -16.41
N SER A 10 -10.02 8.95 -15.83
CA SER A 10 -8.88 9.84 -15.91
C SER A 10 -7.78 9.15 -15.13
N LEU A 11 -6.84 8.53 -15.83
CA LEU A 11 -5.53 8.19 -15.29
C LEU A 11 -4.91 9.52 -14.83
N LYS A 12 -5.22 9.97 -13.62
CA LYS A 12 -4.46 11.05 -12.97
C LYS A 12 -3.00 10.60 -12.98
N ASP A 13 -2.14 11.54 -13.32
CA ASP A 13 -0.78 11.30 -13.79
C ASP A 13 -0.04 10.25 -12.95
N PRO A 14 0.77 9.35 -13.54
CA PRO A 14 1.50 8.32 -12.79
C PRO A 14 2.40 8.86 -11.67
N MET A 15 2.68 10.18 -11.66
CA MET A 15 3.31 10.90 -10.56
C MET A 15 2.47 10.98 -9.27
N GLU A 16 1.14 10.88 -9.34
CA GLU A 16 0.28 10.71 -8.14
C GLU A 16 0.35 9.28 -7.59
N VAL A 17 0.54 8.27 -8.44
CA VAL A 17 0.45 6.83 -8.10
C VAL A 17 1.74 6.29 -7.49
N LEU A 18 2.90 6.71 -7.99
CA LEU A 18 4.22 6.31 -7.48
C LEU A 18 4.96 7.55 -7.00
N ASN A 19 4.74 7.88 -5.73
CA ASN A 19 5.30 9.07 -5.10
C ASN A 19 6.09 8.70 -3.82
N ILE A 20 6.51 9.70 -3.05
CA ILE A 20 7.25 9.47 -1.81
C ILE A 20 6.45 8.72 -0.74
N TYR A 21 5.12 8.87 -0.74
CA TYR A 21 4.21 8.10 0.12
C TYR A 21 4.19 6.63 -0.30
N SER A 22 4.17 6.31 -1.59
CA SER A 22 4.30 4.92 -2.06
C SER A 22 5.63 4.29 -1.62
N LEU A 23 6.73 5.05 -1.67
CA LEU A 23 8.01 4.58 -1.14
C LEU A 23 7.96 4.37 0.39
N ALA A 24 7.32 5.28 1.12
CA ALA A 24 7.11 5.14 2.56
C ALA A 24 6.28 3.90 2.90
N HIS A 25 5.18 3.69 2.18
CA HIS A 25 4.34 2.49 2.23
C HIS A 25 5.17 1.22 2.05
N LEU A 26 5.98 1.15 0.99
CA LEU A 26 6.86 0.01 0.72
C LEU A 26 7.80 -0.27 1.90
N LEU A 27 8.47 0.77 2.41
CA LEU A 27 9.46 0.63 3.49
C LEU A 27 8.81 0.24 4.81
N ILE A 28 7.72 0.89 5.21
CA ILE A 28 6.98 0.58 6.43
C ILE A 28 6.58 -0.89 6.43
N TRP A 29 5.97 -1.36 5.34
CA TRP A 29 5.51 -2.73 5.26
C TRP A 29 6.64 -3.75 5.14
N LEU A 30 7.74 -3.39 4.48
CA LEU A 30 8.97 -4.17 4.50
C LEU A 30 9.48 -4.38 5.93
N PHE A 31 9.60 -3.32 6.72
CA PHE A 31 10.04 -3.43 8.11
C PHE A 31 9.04 -4.21 8.98
N VAL A 32 7.74 -4.00 8.79
CA VAL A 32 6.70 -4.74 9.50
C VAL A 32 6.80 -6.24 9.25
N GLY A 33 6.91 -6.67 7.98
CA GLY A 33 7.08 -8.08 7.62
C GLY A 33 8.42 -8.65 8.09
N ARG A 34 9.48 -7.83 8.04
CA ARG A 34 10.83 -8.23 8.44
C ARG A 34 10.98 -8.41 9.95
N LEU A 35 10.34 -7.56 10.75
CA LEU A 35 10.67 -7.40 12.18
C LEU A 35 9.48 -7.72 13.08
N ILE A 36 8.26 -7.29 12.74
CA ILE A 36 7.15 -7.27 13.70
C ILE A 36 6.35 -8.58 13.67
N PHE A 37 5.58 -8.87 12.62
CA PHE A 37 4.68 -10.03 12.57
C PHE A 37 4.66 -10.75 11.22
N LYS A 38 4.22 -12.02 11.22
CA LYS A 38 4.09 -12.88 10.03
C LYS A 38 2.62 -13.15 9.63
N SER A 39 1.65 -12.47 10.26
CA SER A 39 0.22 -12.68 10.02
C SER A 39 -0.32 -11.85 8.86
N TRP A 40 -0.67 -12.52 7.75
CA TRP A 40 -1.34 -11.87 6.61
C TRP A 40 -2.71 -11.27 6.98
N ARG A 41 -3.41 -11.84 7.96
CA ARG A 41 -4.69 -11.29 8.42
C ARG A 41 -4.51 -9.92 9.06
N LEU A 42 -3.49 -9.77 9.92
CA LEU A 42 -3.17 -8.48 10.55
C LEU A 42 -2.66 -7.47 9.53
N PHE A 43 -1.87 -7.93 8.56
CA PHE A 43 -1.43 -7.10 7.43
C PHE A 43 -2.63 -6.49 6.68
N PHE A 44 -3.56 -7.32 6.19
CA PHE A 44 -4.70 -6.83 5.43
C PHE A 44 -5.63 -5.95 6.26
N LEU A 45 -5.83 -6.30 7.54
CA LEU A 45 -6.63 -5.48 8.45
C LEU A 45 -6.06 -4.07 8.53
N LEU A 46 -4.76 -3.93 8.80
CA LEU A 46 -4.10 -2.63 8.97
C LEU A 46 -3.97 -1.87 7.64
N SER A 47 -3.55 -2.53 6.56
CA SER A 47 -3.40 -1.93 5.23
C SER A 47 -4.73 -1.39 4.71
N LEU A 48 -5.80 -2.19 4.78
CA LEU A 48 -7.13 -1.76 4.33
C LEU A 48 -7.75 -0.72 5.27
N SER A 49 -7.54 -0.84 6.58
CA SER A 49 -8.05 0.14 7.55
C SER A 49 -7.43 1.53 7.34
N TRP A 50 -6.16 1.60 6.90
CA TRP A 50 -5.52 2.87 6.57
C TRP A 50 -6.20 3.53 5.38
N GLU A 51 -6.41 2.81 4.28
CA GLU A 51 -7.14 3.32 3.10
C GLU A 51 -8.57 3.77 3.43
N LEU A 52 -9.27 3.03 4.29
CA LEU A 52 -10.61 3.40 4.74
C LEU A 52 -10.60 4.63 5.66
N LEU A 53 -9.56 4.79 6.49
CA LEU A 53 -9.40 5.95 7.34
C LEU A 53 -9.20 7.22 6.49
N GLU A 54 -8.45 7.14 5.41
CA GLU A 54 -8.23 8.28 4.52
C GLU A 54 -9.53 8.81 3.89
N LEU A 55 -10.57 7.97 3.71
CA LEU A 55 -11.87 8.41 3.21
C LEU A 55 -12.58 9.42 4.12
N VAL A 56 -12.24 9.45 5.42
CA VAL A 56 -12.85 10.35 6.40
C VAL A 56 -11.91 11.48 6.84
N LEU A 57 -10.67 11.49 6.38
CA LEU A 57 -9.67 12.48 6.77
C LEU A 57 -9.71 13.71 5.84
N PRO A 58 -9.89 14.93 6.37
CA PRO A 58 -9.92 16.16 5.57
C PRO A 58 -8.50 16.71 5.33
N TYR A 59 -7.54 15.85 4.97
CA TYR A 59 -6.15 16.24 4.71
C TYR A 59 -5.82 16.08 3.22
N GLY A 60 -5.03 17.01 2.67
CA GLY A 60 -4.71 17.02 1.23
C GLY A 60 -4.04 15.75 0.71
N PHE A 61 -3.32 15.01 1.56
CA PHE A 61 -2.73 13.71 1.19
C PHE A 61 -3.74 12.57 1.14
N ALA A 62 -4.85 12.67 1.89
CA ALA A 62 -5.91 11.65 1.94
C ALA A 62 -6.93 11.81 0.80
N ILE A 63 -6.96 12.98 0.16
CA ILE A 63 -7.83 13.29 -0.98
C ILE A 63 -7.11 12.88 -2.27
N GLU A 64 -7.13 11.60 -2.55
CA GLU A 64 -6.47 11.01 -3.72
C GLU A 64 -7.40 10.12 -4.56
N SER A 65 -6.92 9.71 -5.73
CA SER A 65 -7.70 8.89 -6.66
C SER A 65 -7.87 7.47 -6.14
N TRP A 66 -8.98 6.81 -6.52
CA TRP A 66 -9.17 5.37 -6.24
C TRP A 66 -8.03 4.49 -6.77
N MET A 67 -7.36 4.91 -7.85
CA MET A 67 -6.20 4.19 -8.37
C MET A 67 -4.99 4.25 -7.44
N ASN A 68 -4.75 5.39 -6.78
CA ASN A 68 -3.70 5.49 -5.78
C ASN A 68 -3.95 4.53 -4.64
N LYS A 69 -5.17 4.52 -4.09
CA LYS A 69 -5.58 3.62 -3.00
C LYS A 69 -5.31 2.16 -3.32
N VAL A 70 -5.67 1.74 -4.53
CA VAL A 70 -5.37 0.38 -5.02
C VAL A 70 -3.87 0.16 -5.16
N SER A 71 -3.13 1.15 -5.67
CA SER A 71 -1.68 1.08 -5.79
C SER A 71 -1.00 0.97 -4.43
N ASP A 72 -1.44 1.72 -3.42
CA ASP A 72 -0.89 1.66 -2.06
C ASP A 72 -1.12 0.29 -1.44
N ILE A 73 -2.29 -0.34 -1.62
CA ILE A 73 -2.50 -1.73 -1.19
C ILE A 73 -1.52 -2.69 -1.88
N LEU A 74 -1.25 -2.53 -3.18
CA LEU A 74 -0.29 -3.36 -3.91
C LEU A 74 1.14 -3.15 -3.41
N VAL A 75 1.54 -1.90 -3.20
CA VAL A 75 2.88 -1.53 -2.69
C VAL A 75 3.07 -2.02 -1.26
N ASN A 76 2.06 -1.88 -0.40
CA ASN A 76 2.03 -2.44 0.95
C ASN A 76 2.24 -3.96 0.91
N THR A 77 1.56 -4.64 -0.01
CA THR A 77 1.63 -6.10 -0.16
C THR A 77 3.03 -6.54 -0.60
N LEU A 78 3.63 -5.84 -1.57
CA LEU A 78 4.99 -6.11 -2.02
C LEU A 78 6.02 -5.90 -0.92
N GLY A 79 5.95 -4.76 -0.21
CA GLY A 79 6.84 -4.46 0.91
C GLY A 79 6.78 -5.55 1.97
N TYR A 80 5.57 -5.88 2.44
CA TYR A 80 5.36 -6.89 3.46
C TYR A 80 5.85 -8.28 3.02
N TYR A 81 5.55 -8.70 1.79
CA TYR A 81 6.01 -9.97 1.23
C TYR A 81 7.54 -10.07 1.21
N ILE A 82 8.22 -9.04 0.71
CA ILE A 82 9.69 -8.98 0.66
C ILE A 82 10.27 -9.05 2.09
N GLY A 83 9.67 -8.33 3.04
CA GLY A 83 10.05 -8.39 4.45
C GLY A 83 9.98 -9.80 5.02
N LEU A 84 8.90 -10.55 4.72
CA LEU A 84 8.73 -11.94 5.15
C LEU A 84 9.74 -12.89 4.51
N LEU A 85 9.99 -12.76 3.20
CA LEU A 85 10.99 -13.56 2.49
C LEU A 85 12.38 -13.37 3.09
N TRP A 86 12.76 -12.12 3.36
CA TRP A 86 14.05 -11.82 3.97
C TRP A 86 14.16 -12.38 5.39
N LYS A 87 13.09 -12.30 6.18
CA LYS A 87 13.03 -12.92 7.51
C LYS A 87 13.22 -14.44 7.42
N SER A 88 12.51 -15.10 6.52
CA SER A 88 12.61 -16.55 6.28
C SER A 88 14.03 -17.00 5.86
N ASN A 89 14.69 -16.25 4.97
CA ASN A 89 16.06 -16.54 4.56
C ASN A 89 17.06 -16.45 5.72
N LYS A 90 16.92 -15.44 6.59
CA LYS A 90 17.74 -15.31 7.80
C LYS A 90 17.48 -16.45 8.79
N ASP A 91 16.21 -16.81 8.99
CA ASP A 91 15.85 -17.92 9.89
C ASP A 91 16.46 -19.25 9.40
N ARG A 92 16.59 -19.45 8.08
CA ARG A 92 17.26 -20.61 7.49
C ARG A 92 18.78 -20.57 7.67
N SER A 93 19.43 -19.42 7.44
CA SER A 93 20.91 -19.32 7.51
C SER A 93 21.48 -19.48 8.91
N VAL A 94 20.69 -19.30 9.98
CA VAL A 94 21.12 -19.50 11.37
C VAL A 94 21.01 -20.97 11.80
N LYS A 95 20.27 -21.78 11.04
CA LYS A 95 19.95 -23.17 11.40
C LYS A 95 20.92 -24.20 10.81
N TYR A 96 21.86 -23.78 9.97
CA TYR A 96 22.93 -24.57 9.37
C TYR A 96 24.28 -23.96 9.74
#